data_AF-A0A955YUV1-F1
#
_entry.id   AF-A0A955YUV1-F1
#
_cell.length_a   1.000
_cell.length_b   1.000
_cell.length_c   1.000
_cell.angle_alpha   90.00
_cell.angle_beta   90.00
_cell.angle_gamma   90.00
#
_symmetry.space_group_name_H-M   'P 1'
#
loop_
_entity.id
_entity.type
_entity.pdbx_description
1 polymer ?
#
loop_
_entity_poly.entity_id
_entity_poly.type
_entity_poly.pdbx_seq_one_letter_code
_entity_poly.pdbx_strand_id
1 'polypeptide(L)'
;MILNALVEYAERENLSEDLDYQERPVDFLVRIDKKGNLVALIDQRDEKGKSGRMRVPRVPKRTVGIVPQFLYDNAAYVFGLKPGAKEERLAKQTEAFRAEVARAASATKDEALLALQCFLENRDKQ
;
A
#
# COMPACT_ATOMS: atom_id res chain seq x y z
N MET A 1 12.41 -30.06 -23.69
CA MET A 1 11.57 -30.57 -22.58
C MET A 1 10.27 -29.80 -22.60
N ILE A 2 9.11 -30.45 -22.42
CA ILE A 2 7.80 -29.79 -22.58
C ILE A 2 7.61 -28.55 -21.68
N LEU A 3 8.23 -28.54 -20.50
CA LEU A 3 8.18 -27.41 -19.57
C LEU A 3 8.81 -26.14 -20.16
N ASN A 4 9.96 -26.23 -20.82
CA ASN A 4 10.62 -25.06 -21.42
C ASN A 4 9.79 -24.48 -22.57
N ALA A 5 9.14 -25.34 -23.37
CA ALA A 5 8.26 -24.90 -24.45
C ALA A 5 7.00 -24.18 -23.91
N LEU A 6 6.49 -24.59 -22.75
CA LEU A 6 5.38 -23.91 -22.07
C LEU A 6 5.82 -22.55 -21.48
N VAL A 7 7.03 -22.46 -20.92
CA VAL A 7 7.60 -21.20 -20.42
C VAL A 7 7.84 -20.22 -21.56
N GLU A 8 8.49 -20.64 -22.65
CA GLU A 8 8.72 -19.80 -23.84
C GLU A 8 7.40 -19.32 -24.46
N TYR A 9 6.37 -20.17 -24.50
CA TYR A 9 5.05 -19.78 -24.96
C TYR A 9 4.40 -18.76 -24.02
N ALA A 10 4.49 -18.95 -22.71
CA ALA A 10 3.95 -18.01 -21.73
C ALA A 10 4.64 -16.64 -21.81
N GLU A 11 5.96 -16.60 -21.98
CA GLU A 11 6.72 -15.37 -22.15
C GLU A 11 6.35 -14.66 -23.47
N ARG A 12 6.27 -15.40 -24.58
CA ARG A 12 5.92 -14.85 -25.91
C ARG A 12 4.52 -14.25 -25.94
N GLU A 13 3.57 -14.92 -25.30
CA GLU A 13 2.17 -14.48 -25.24
C GLU A 13 1.92 -13.53 -24.05
N ASN A 14 2.97 -13.14 -23.31
CA ASN A 14 2.92 -12.29 -22.12
C ASN A 14 1.90 -12.79 -21.07
N LEU A 15 1.76 -14.11 -20.97
CA LEU A 15 0.91 -14.83 -20.01
C LEU A 15 1.57 -14.95 -18.63
N SER A 16 2.83 -14.55 -18.52
CA SER A 16 3.59 -14.46 -17.29
C SER A 16 3.15 -13.24 -16.48
N GLU A 17 2.17 -13.40 -15.59
CA GLU A 17 1.86 -12.37 -14.60
C GLU A 17 3.07 -12.18 -13.67
N ASP A 18 3.47 -10.93 -13.45
CA ASP A 18 4.44 -10.60 -12.40
C ASP A 18 3.83 -10.94 -11.04
N LEU A 19 4.36 -12.00 -10.43
CA LEU A 19 3.85 -12.60 -9.21
C LEU A 19 4.04 -11.71 -7.98
N ASP A 20 4.91 -10.68 -8.06
CA ASP A 20 5.18 -9.75 -6.97
C ASP A 20 4.11 -8.66 -6.88
N TYR A 21 3.23 -8.53 -7.88
CA TYR A 21 2.14 -7.57 -7.89
C TYR A 21 0.79 -8.26 -8.13
N GLN A 22 -0.29 -7.57 -7.76
CA GLN A 22 -1.66 -8.03 -7.99
C GLN A 22 -2.59 -6.83 -8.19
N GLU A 23 -3.69 -7.02 -8.92
CA GLU A 23 -4.75 -6.02 -8.98
C GLU A 23 -5.59 -6.03 -7.69
N ARG A 24 -5.82 -4.85 -7.12
CA ARG A 24 -6.74 -4.66 -5.99
C ARG A 24 -7.65 -3.45 -6.21
N PRO A 25 -8.89 -3.51 -5.70
CA PRO A 25 -9.74 -2.33 -5.61
C PRO A 25 -9.14 -1.34 -4.60
N VAL A 26 -8.96 -0.09 -5.03
CA VAL A 26 -8.45 1.01 -4.20
C VAL A 26 -9.45 2.16 -4.31
N ASP A 27 -9.96 2.60 -3.16
CA ASP A 27 -10.97 3.67 -3.12
C ASP A 27 -10.34 5.05 -3.25
N PHE A 28 -9.18 5.26 -2.62
CA PHE A 28 -8.57 6.57 -2.51
C PHE A 28 -7.07 6.51 -2.77
N LEU A 29 -6.57 7.54 -3.46
CA LEU A 29 -5.15 7.81 -3.60
C LEU A 29 -4.75 9.02 -2.77
N VAL A 30 -3.72 8.84 -1.96
CA VAL A 30 -3.11 9.90 -1.17
C VAL A 30 -1.92 10.43 -1.96
N ARG A 31 -2.05 11.63 -2.54
CA ARG A 31 -0.97 12.28 -3.27
C ARG A 31 -0.19 13.17 -2.32
N ILE A 32 1.10 12.91 -2.20
CA ILE A 32 2.04 13.68 -1.39
C ILE A 32 3.12 14.31 -2.26
N ASP A 33 3.69 15.43 -1.81
CA ASP A 33 4.87 16.03 -2.43
C ASP A 33 6.17 15.37 -1.93
N LYS A 34 7.31 15.75 -2.51
CA LYS A 34 8.63 15.26 -2.12
C LYS A 34 9.04 15.59 -0.67
N LYS A 35 8.36 16.54 -0.03
CA LYS A 35 8.60 16.93 1.36
C LYS A 35 7.68 16.18 2.34
N GLY A 36 6.79 15.34 1.83
CA GLY A 36 5.80 14.62 2.62
C GLY A 36 4.59 15.46 3.01
N ASN A 37 4.28 16.54 2.29
CA ASN A 37 3.04 17.28 2.49
C ASN A 37 1.90 16.64 1.68
N LEU A 38 0.70 16.61 2.25
CA LEU A 38 -0.50 16.18 1.53
C LEU A 38 -0.82 17.21 0.43
N VAL A 39 -0.84 16.75 -0.82
CA VAL A 39 -1.20 17.56 -1.99
C VAL A 39 -2.67 17.36 -2.36
N ALA A 40 -3.14 16.12 -2.35
CA ALA A 40 -4.53 15.79 -2.65
C ALA A 40 -4.93 14.41 -2.14
N LEU A 41 -6.22 14.25 -1.86
CA LEU A 41 -6.88 12.96 -1.72
C LEU A 41 -7.77 12.77 -2.95
N ILE A 42 -7.47 11.77 -3.77
CA ILE A 42 -8.18 11.50 -5.03
C ILE A 42 -9.10 10.31 -4.79
N ASP A 43 -10.40 10.51 -4.97
CA ASP A 43 -11.38 9.42 -4.99
C ASP A 43 -11.30 8.69 -6.34
N GLN A 44 -11.10 7.37 -6.29
CA GLN A 44 -11.03 6.51 -7.46
C GLN A 44 -12.34 5.76 -7.73
N ARG A 45 -13.39 6.00 -6.94
CA ARG A 45 -14.67 5.33 -7.13
C ARG A 45 -15.44 5.96 -8.28
N ASP A 46 -16.15 5.12 -9.03
CA ASP A 46 -17.08 5.58 -10.07
C ASP A 46 -18.37 6.17 -9.48
N GLU A 47 -19.26 6.67 -10.33
CA GLU A 47 -20.58 7.22 -9.94
C GLU A 47 -21.47 6.21 -9.19
N LYS A 48 -21.17 4.91 -9.30
CA LYS A 48 -21.86 3.81 -8.61
C LYS A 48 -21.12 3.38 -7.33
N GLY A 49 -20.06 4.09 -6.94
CA GLY A 49 -19.25 3.81 -5.75
C GLY A 49 -18.27 2.65 -5.90
N LYS A 50 -18.02 2.15 -7.12
CA LYS A 50 -17.10 1.03 -7.36
C LYS A 50 -15.67 1.53 -7.44
N SER A 51 -14.80 0.96 -6.61
CA SER A 51 -13.37 1.31 -6.54
C SER A 51 -12.64 1.09 -7.86
N GLY A 52 -11.71 2.01 -8.15
CA GLY A 52 -10.72 1.82 -9.21
C GLY A 52 -9.83 0.61 -8.93
N ARG A 53 -9.33 -0.03 -9.99
CA ARG A 53 -8.36 -1.13 -9.86
C ARG A 53 -6.95 -0.59 -10.00
N MET A 54 -6.09 -0.98 -9.08
CA MET A 54 -4.68 -0.63 -9.09
C MET A 54 -3.81 -1.86 -8.91
N ARG A 55 -2.66 -1.83 -9.59
CA ARG A 55 -1.59 -2.81 -9.41
C ARG A 55 -0.82 -2.46 -8.14
N VAL A 56 -0.90 -3.33 -7.14
CA VAL A 56 -0.26 -3.15 -5.83
C VAL A 56 0.70 -4.30 -5.53
N PRO A 57 1.74 -4.09 -4.70
CA PRO A 57 2.61 -5.17 -4.24
C PRO A 57 1.79 -6.30 -3.59
N ARG A 58 2.11 -7.54 -3.94
CA ARG A 58 1.48 -8.72 -3.37
C ARG A 58 2.07 -8.97 -1.98
N VAL A 59 1.30 -8.64 -0.96
CA VAL A 59 1.61 -8.97 0.43
C VAL A 59 0.77 -10.15 0.92
N PRO A 60 1.28 -10.97 1.87
CA PRO A 60 0.53 -12.07 2.45
C PRO A 60 -0.84 -11.62 2.98
N LYS A 61 -1.85 -12.50 2.90
CA LYS A 61 -3.16 -12.21 3.48
C LYS A 61 -3.00 -11.96 4.99
N ARG A 62 -3.54 -10.83 5.44
CA ARG A 62 -3.60 -10.48 6.86
C ARG A 62 -4.38 -11.54 7.64
N THR A 63 -3.75 -12.12 8.66
CA THR A 63 -4.40 -12.97 9.67
C THR A 63 -4.96 -12.09 10.81
N VAL A 64 -5.44 -12.67 11.91
CA VAL A 64 -6.06 -11.92 13.05
C VAL A 64 -5.09 -10.90 13.71
N GLY A 65 -3.79 -11.00 13.43
CA GLY A 65 -2.73 -10.11 13.94
C GLY A 65 -2.71 -8.70 13.32
N ILE A 66 -1.84 -7.86 13.88
CA ILE A 66 -1.53 -6.51 13.36
C ILE A 66 -0.39 -6.66 12.35
N VAL A 67 -0.74 -6.76 11.08
CA VAL A 67 0.22 -6.91 9.98
C VAL A 67 -0.12 -5.85 8.94
N PRO A 68 0.68 -4.79 8.76
CA PRO A 68 0.42 -3.76 7.77
C PRO A 68 0.59 -4.33 6.36
N GLN A 69 -0.14 -3.77 5.41
CA GLN A 69 0.19 -3.95 4.00
C GLN A 69 1.27 -2.93 3.57
N PHE A 70 1.89 -3.15 2.41
CA PHE A 70 2.97 -2.31 1.92
C PHE A 70 2.45 -1.28 0.91
N LEU A 71 2.65 0.01 1.19
CA LEU A 71 2.25 1.18 0.37
C LEU A 71 0.75 1.41 0.15
N TYR A 72 -0.09 0.47 0.52
CA TYR A 72 -1.55 0.57 0.46
C TYR A 72 -2.14 -0.14 1.66
N ASP A 73 -3.09 0.47 2.37
CA ASP A 73 -3.86 -0.18 3.43
C ASP A 73 -5.17 0.56 3.68
N ASN A 74 -5.99 0.05 4.59
CA ASN A 74 -7.19 0.74 5.03
C ASN A 74 -6.86 1.96 5.92
N ALA A 75 -7.87 2.81 6.14
CA ALA A 75 -7.73 4.03 6.93
C ALA A 75 -7.33 3.79 8.40
N ALA A 76 -7.52 2.59 8.95
CA ALA A 76 -7.07 2.28 10.31
C ALA A 76 -5.55 2.17 10.40
N TYR A 77 -4.88 1.61 9.38
CA TYR A 77 -3.42 1.49 9.36
C TYR A 77 -2.74 2.77 8.85
N VAL A 78 -3.26 3.38 7.78
CA VAL A 78 -2.64 4.60 7.24
C VAL A 78 -2.96 5.81 8.12
N PHE A 79 -4.21 5.92 8.58
CA PHE A 79 -4.71 7.09 9.27
C PHE A 79 -5.12 6.84 10.74
N GLY A 80 -5.11 5.62 11.26
CA GLY A 80 -5.67 5.40 12.61
C GLY A 80 -7.15 5.77 12.70
N LEU A 81 -7.87 5.80 11.57
CA LEU A 81 -9.28 6.18 11.51
C LEU A 81 -10.14 4.94 11.29
N LYS A 82 -10.87 4.54 12.32
CA LYS A 82 -11.91 3.50 12.20
C LYS A 82 -13.00 3.69 13.26
N PRO A 83 -14.25 3.90 12.86
CA PRO A 83 -15.37 3.99 13.79
C PRO A 83 -15.48 2.74 14.67
N GLY A 84 -15.65 2.93 15.98
CA GLY A 84 -15.83 1.85 16.95
C GLY A 84 -14.58 1.01 17.26
N ALA A 85 -13.40 1.38 16.76
CA ALA A 85 -12.16 0.72 17.11
C ALA A 85 -11.55 1.30 18.40
N LYS A 86 -10.89 0.44 19.19
CA LYS A 86 -10.12 0.87 20.37
C LYS A 86 -8.90 1.69 19.94
N GLU A 87 -8.69 2.84 20.56
CA GLU A 87 -7.56 3.74 20.28
C GLU A 87 -6.20 3.03 20.37
N GLU A 88 -6.00 2.21 21.41
CA GLU A 88 -4.75 1.43 21.58
C GLU A 88 -4.48 0.50 20.39
N ARG A 89 -5.53 -0.10 19.81
CA ARG A 89 -5.37 -0.95 18.63
C ARG A 89 -5.04 -0.13 17.40
N LEU A 90 -5.66 1.04 17.23
CA LEU A 90 -5.39 1.94 16.11
C LEU A 90 -3.95 2.46 16.14
N ALA A 91 -3.46 2.85 17.31
CA ALA A 91 -2.07 3.27 17.50
C ALA A 91 -1.08 2.17 17.10
N LYS A 92 -1.32 0.91 17.51
CA LYS A 92 -0.48 -0.22 17.09
C LYS A 92 -0.54 -0.48 15.59
N GLN A 93 -1.68 -0.25 14.95
CA GLN A 93 -1.84 -0.41 13.50
C GLN A 93 -1.07 0.66 12.72
N THR A 94 -1.18 1.93 13.12
CA THR A 94 -0.43 3.03 12.50
C THR A 94 1.06 2.90 12.73
N GLU A 95 1.47 2.52 13.94
CA GLU A 95 2.88 2.25 14.26
C GLU A 95 3.46 1.13 13.40
N ALA A 96 2.74 0.01 13.25
CA ALA A 96 3.19 -1.09 12.40
C ALA A 96 3.35 -0.66 10.94
N PHE A 97 2.41 0.10 10.39
CA PHE A 97 2.50 0.62 9.03
C PHE A 97 3.70 1.57 8.85
N ARG A 98 3.93 2.47 9.82
CA ARG A 98 5.10 3.36 9.83
C ARG A 98 6.41 2.61 9.89
N ALA A 99 6.52 1.62 10.77
CA ALA A 99 7.72 0.81 10.91
C ALA A 99 8.08 0.11 9.59
N GLU A 100 7.08 -0.39 8.87
CA GLU A 100 7.30 -1.03 7.57
C GLU A 100 7.77 -0.03 6.49
N VAL A 101 7.18 1.16 6.44
CA VAL A 101 7.63 2.23 5.52
C VAL A 101 9.05 2.68 5.87
N ALA A 102 9.37 2.91 7.14
CA ALA A 102 10.70 3.33 7.59
C ALA A 102 11.76 2.26 7.28
N ARG A 103 11.42 0.97 7.46
CA ARG A 103 12.28 -0.16 7.09
C ARG A 103 12.60 -0.14 5.60
N ALA A 104 11.59 0.04 4.75
CA ALA A 104 11.77 0.11 3.30
C ALA A 104 12.58 1.35 2.89
N ALA A 105 12.27 2.52 3.45
CA ALA A 105 12.98 3.77 3.17
C ALA A 105 14.47 3.67 3.53
N SER A 106 14.80 3.07 4.68
CA SER A 106 16.19 2.85 5.10
C SER A 106 16.94 1.88 4.18
N ALA A 107 16.26 0.81 3.72
CA ALA A 107 16.86 -0.21 2.86
C ALA A 107 17.11 0.29 1.42
N THR A 108 16.19 1.05 0.84
CA THR A 108 16.26 1.47 -0.57
C THR A 108 16.80 2.89 -0.76
N LYS A 109 16.66 3.76 0.26
CA LYS A 109 16.94 5.20 0.19
C LYS A 109 16.17 5.92 -0.94
N ASP A 110 15.04 5.36 -1.33
CA ASP A 110 14.20 5.92 -2.38
C ASP A 110 13.53 7.24 -1.93
N GLU A 111 13.53 8.25 -2.82
CA GLU A 111 12.97 9.58 -2.52
C GLU A 111 11.48 9.52 -2.17
N ALA A 112 10.70 8.67 -2.83
CA ALA A 112 9.26 8.59 -2.60
C ALA A 112 8.94 7.91 -1.25
N LEU A 113 9.72 6.89 -0.86
CA LEU A 113 9.61 6.27 0.46
C LEU A 113 10.00 7.21 1.59
N LEU A 114 11.04 8.03 1.40
CA LEU A 114 11.43 9.07 2.35
C LEU A 114 10.33 10.14 2.49
N ALA A 115 9.74 10.58 1.37
CA ALA A 115 8.61 11.51 1.40
C ALA A 115 7.40 10.92 2.14
N LEU A 116 7.08 9.64 1.90
CA LEU A 116 6.01 8.93 2.59
C LEU A 116 6.29 8.81 4.09
N GLN A 117 7.52 8.50 4.49
CA GLN A 117 7.92 8.47 5.89
C GLN A 117 7.69 9.84 6.55
N CYS A 118 8.19 10.92 5.94
CA CYS A 118 7.97 12.29 6.43
C CYS A 118 6.48 12.64 6.56
N PHE A 119 5.66 12.24 5.58
CA PHE A 119 4.21 12.44 5.63
C PHE A 119 3.58 11.76 6.85
N LEU A 120 3.95 10.52 7.12
CA LEU A 120 3.42 9.75 8.24
C LEU A 120 3.88 10.31 9.60
N GLU A 121 5.10 10.82 9.70
CA GLU A 121 5.65 11.42 10.93
C GLU A 121 5.04 12.79 11.24
N ASN A 122 4.86 13.64 10.23
CA ASN A 122 4.28 14.98 10.42
C ASN A 122 2.83 14.94 10.92
N ARG A 123 2.14 13.83 10.66
CA ARG A 123 0.75 13.63 11.07
C ARG A 123 0.55 13.46 12.58
N ASP A 124 1.54 12.94 13.32
CA ASP A 124 1.43 12.81 14.78
C ASP A 124 1.58 14.14 15.53
N LYS A 125 2.08 15.17 14.85
CA LYS A 125 2.33 16.49 15.45
C LYS A 125 1.12 17.43 15.38
N GLN A 126 0.02 16.98 14.77
CA GLN A 126 -1.24 17.72 14.62
C GLN A 126 -2.29 17.16 15.56
#